data_AF-A0A961YIZ1-F1
#
_entry.id   AF-A0A961YIZ1-F1
#
_cell.length_a   1.000
_cell.length_b   1.000
_cell.length_c   1.000
_cell.angle_alpha   90.00
_cell.angle_beta   90.00
_cell.angle_gamma   90.00
#
_symmetry.space_group_name_H-M   'P 1'
#
loop_
_entity.id
_entity.type
_entity.pdbx_description
1 polymer ?
#
loop_
_entity_poly.entity_id
_entity_poly.type
_entity_poly.pdbx_seq_one_letter_code
_entity_poly.pdbx_strand_id
1 'polypeptide(L)'
;TLRGLRVDPTITYLQVLYPFPEHVDKVATMTGILGDEVPGHLEFIRFDGNVACAGLPIVRYTSDERLDEIMAIHEDNGCPIFNPHRYTLEEGGMKQTDEIQLAFKHEADPKGLLNPGKMVAWENPDFDWKSNKVFLFPGLRAATR
;
A
#
# COMPACT_ATOMS: atom_id res chain seq x y z
N THR A 1 13.62 -8.59 -4.25
CA THR A 1 12.26 -9.17 -4.38
C THR A 1 11.99 -9.84 -5.72
N LEU A 2 11.63 -9.13 -6.80
CA LEU A 2 11.02 -9.73 -8.00
C LEU A 2 11.91 -10.68 -8.83
N ARG A 3 13.24 -10.66 -8.65
CA ARG A 3 14.12 -11.66 -9.28
C ARG A 3 13.92 -13.08 -8.72
N GLY A 4 13.45 -13.20 -7.48
CA GLY A 4 13.16 -14.51 -6.86
C GLY A 4 12.10 -15.30 -7.61
N LEU A 5 11.14 -14.62 -8.26
CA LEU A 5 10.11 -15.22 -9.11
C LEU A 5 10.67 -16.07 -10.26
N ARG A 6 11.91 -15.78 -10.70
CA ARG A 6 12.58 -16.56 -11.75
C ARG A 6 13.06 -17.93 -11.26
N VAL A 7 13.21 -18.11 -9.95
CA VAL A 7 13.67 -19.35 -9.33
C VAL A 7 12.47 -20.11 -8.75
N ASP A 8 11.60 -19.39 -8.03
CA ASP A 8 10.39 -19.94 -7.44
C ASP A 8 9.20 -19.06 -7.85
N PRO A 9 8.34 -19.51 -8.77
CA PRO A 9 7.21 -18.73 -9.24
C PRO A 9 6.05 -18.69 -8.23
N THR A 10 6.13 -19.42 -7.11
CA THR A 10 5.10 -19.43 -6.07
C THR A 10 5.24 -18.30 -5.07
N ILE A 11 6.32 -17.53 -5.11
CA ILE A 11 6.46 -16.38 -4.22
C ILE A 11 5.72 -15.16 -4.78
N THR A 12 5.37 -14.24 -3.89
CA THR A 12 4.88 -12.90 -4.23
C THR A 12 5.52 -11.88 -3.26
N TYR A 13 4.99 -10.66 -3.15
CA TYR A 13 5.58 -9.61 -2.31
C TYR A 13 4.52 -8.66 -1.74
N LEU A 14 4.86 -7.99 -0.63
CA LEU A 14 4.08 -6.87 -0.09
C LEU A 14 4.82 -5.54 -0.28
N GLN A 15 4.11 -4.43 -0.08
CA GLN A 15 4.72 -3.12 0.11
C GLN A 15 4.28 -2.59 1.47
N VAL A 16 5.25 -2.34 2.35
CA VAL A 16 5.00 -2.04 3.76
C VAL A 16 5.73 -0.76 4.15
N LEU A 17 5.10 0.10 4.95
CA LEU A 17 5.82 1.14 5.68
C LEU A 17 6.09 0.65 7.11
N TYR A 18 7.33 0.76 7.57
CA TYR A 18 7.69 0.63 8.99
C TYR A 18 7.93 2.06 9.53
N PRO A 19 6.98 2.64 10.30
CA PRO A 19 7.05 4.04 10.69
C PRO A 19 8.21 4.36 11.63
N PHE A 20 8.80 5.54 11.47
CA PHE A 20 9.67 6.14 12.48
C PHE A 20 8.84 6.49 13.74
N PRO A 21 9.41 6.38 14.97
CA PRO A 21 10.77 5.96 15.30
C PRO A 21 10.96 4.45 15.42
N GLU A 22 9.87 3.68 15.45
CA GLU A 22 9.85 2.26 15.85
C GLU A 22 10.20 1.28 14.71
N HIS A 23 10.59 1.78 13.54
CA HIS A 23 10.80 0.98 12.34
C HIS A 23 11.64 -0.29 12.53
N VAL A 24 12.72 -0.24 13.33
CA VAL A 24 13.56 -1.43 13.63
C VAL A 24 12.80 -2.46 14.47
N ASP A 25 12.11 -2.01 15.52
CA ASP A 25 11.35 -2.89 16.41
C ASP A 25 10.15 -3.51 15.69
N LYS A 26 9.50 -2.76 14.81
CA LYS A 26 8.41 -3.24 13.96
C LYS A 26 8.88 -4.29 12.96
N VAL A 27 10.03 -4.08 12.31
CA VAL A 27 10.64 -5.11 11.46
C VAL A 27 10.92 -6.38 12.27
N ALA A 28 11.56 -6.25 13.43
CA ALA A 28 11.85 -7.40 14.30
C ALA A 28 10.56 -8.14 14.69
N THR A 29 9.51 -7.41 15.06
CA THR A 29 8.20 -7.96 15.41
C THR A 29 7.59 -8.73 14.25
N MET A 30 7.51 -8.12 13.05
CA MET A 30 6.92 -8.77 11.88
C MET A 30 7.70 -10.01 11.43
N THR A 31 9.04 -9.94 11.44
CA THR A 31 9.88 -11.12 11.15
C THR A 31 9.74 -12.23 12.18
N GLY A 32 9.49 -11.90 13.46
CA GLY A 32 9.22 -12.88 14.50
C GLY A 32 7.85 -13.55 14.36
N ILE A 33 6.82 -12.80 13.95
CA ILE A 33 5.46 -13.32 13.77
C ILE A 33 5.36 -14.21 12.52
N LEU A 34 5.93 -13.77 11.40
CA LEU A 34 5.72 -14.42 10.09
C LEU A 34 6.88 -15.34 9.66
N GLY A 35 8.05 -15.20 10.28
CA GLY A 35 9.19 -16.08 10.08
C GLY A 35 9.54 -16.35 8.60
N ASP A 36 9.79 -17.62 8.28
CA ASP A 36 10.20 -18.05 6.95
C ASP A 36 9.10 -17.97 5.89
N GLU A 37 7.83 -17.82 6.29
CA GLU A 37 6.71 -17.62 5.37
C GLU A 37 6.80 -16.26 4.68
N VAL A 38 7.30 -15.25 5.42
CA VAL A 38 7.44 -13.87 4.94
C VAL A 38 8.84 -13.32 5.21
N PRO A 39 9.89 -13.75 4.48
CA PRO A 39 11.24 -13.24 4.67
C PRO A 39 11.34 -11.74 4.45
N GLY A 40 11.98 -11.05 5.40
CA GLY A 40 12.16 -9.60 5.36
C GLY A 40 13.08 -9.13 4.22
N HIS A 41 12.67 -8.08 3.51
CA HIS A 41 13.51 -7.31 2.59
C HIS A 41 13.21 -5.83 2.84
N LEU A 42 14.24 -5.09 3.24
CA LEU A 42 14.17 -3.72 3.72
C LEU A 42 14.88 -2.76 2.77
N GLU A 43 14.28 -1.59 2.57
CA GLU A 43 14.88 -0.45 1.89
C GLU A 43 14.82 0.75 2.84
N PHE A 44 15.99 1.20 3.33
CA PHE A 44 16.06 2.37 4.20
C PHE A 44 15.92 3.64 3.37
N ILE A 45 15.01 4.51 3.79
CA ILE A 45 14.63 5.72 3.07
C ILE A 45 14.60 6.93 4.01
N ARG A 46 14.66 8.13 3.41
CA ARG A 46 14.20 9.34 4.08
C ARG A 46 12.70 9.48 3.85
N PHE A 47 11.93 9.53 4.92
CA PHE A 47 10.47 9.69 4.91
C PHE A 47 10.06 10.75 5.93
N ASP A 48 9.36 11.79 5.49
CA ASP A 48 8.98 12.96 6.30
C ASP A 48 10.15 13.54 7.13
N GLY A 49 11.31 13.66 6.50
CA GLY A 49 12.53 14.20 7.11
C GLY A 49 13.29 13.22 8.04
N ASN A 50 12.70 12.07 8.36
CA ASN A 50 13.29 11.05 9.23
C ASN A 50 13.88 9.89 8.43
N VAL A 51 14.80 9.13 9.04
CA VAL A 51 15.21 7.83 8.50
C VAL A 51 14.18 6.80 8.94
N ALA A 52 13.56 6.12 7.98
CA ALA A 52 12.60 5.05 8.19
C ALA A 52 12.90 3.88 7.24
N CYS A 53 12.04 2.87 7.21
CA CYS A 53 12.22 1.73 6.32
C CYS A 53 10.93 1.41 5.56
N ALA A 54 11.06 1.25 4.24
CA ALA A 54 10.06 0.58 3.43
C ALA A 54 10.38 -0.92 3.37
N GLY A 55 9.34 -1.75 3.38
CA GLY A 55 9.43 -3.20 3.25
C GLY A 55 8.97 -3.66 1.88
N LEU A 56 9.72 -4.59 1.30
CA LEU A 56 9.31 -5.39 0.16
C LEU A 56 9.41 -6.89 0.51
N PRO A 57 8.83 -7.34 1.64
CA PRO A 57 9.01 -8.71 2.09
C PRO A 57 8.48 -9.68 1.05
N ILE A 58 9.20 -10.80 0.91
CA ILE A 58 8.79 -11.88 0.02
C ILE A 58 7.71 -12.67 0.75
N VAL A 59 6.64 -13.07 0.07
CA VAL A 59 5.60 -13.92 0.64
C VAL A 59 5.61 -15.25 -0.09
N ARG A 60 5.65 -16.37 0.63
CA ARG A 60 5.41 -17.70 0.05
C ARG A 60 3.90 -17.89 -0.10
N TYR A 61 3.38 -17.65 -1.30
CA TYR A 61 1.94 -17.61 -1.52
C TYR A 61 1.30 -18.99 -1.34
N THR A 62 0.12 -19.01 -0.73
CA THR A 62 -0.67 -20.23 -0.50
C THR A 62 -2.12 -20.04 -0.98
N SER A 63 -2.82 -19.05 -0.42
CA SER A 63 -4.16 -18.65 -0.86
C SER A 63 -4.37 -17.15 -0.71
N ASP A 64 -5.40 -16.64 -1.36
CA ASP A 64 -5.81 -15.24 -1.26
C ASP A 64 -6.18 -14.87 0.18
N GLU A 65 -6.87 -15.78 0.90
CA GLU A 65 -7.26 -15.56 2.30
C GLU A 65 -6.05 -15.42 3.21
N ARG A 66 -5.02 -16.26 3.03
CA ARG A 66 -3.79 -16.16 3.82
C ARG A 66 -3.00 -14.90 3.46
N LEU A 67 -2.99 -14.51 2.18
CA LEU A 67 -2.33 -13.28 1.75
C LEU A 67 -3.00 -12.03 2.37
N ASP A 68 -4.33 -11.99 2.37
CA ASP A 68 -5.10 -10.94 3.03
C ASP A 68 -4.91 -10.96 4.55
N GLU A 69 -4.84 -12.14 5.18
CA GLU A 69 -4.52 -12.29 6.60
C GLU A 69 -3.12 -11.75 6.93
N ILE A 70 -2.10 -12.05 6.12
CA ILE A 70 -0.74 -11.53 6.30
C ILE A 70 -0.73 -10.00 6.22
N MET A 71 -1.48 -9.41 5.28
CA MET A 71 -1.62 -7.95 5.19
C MET A 71 -2.30 -7.37 6.43
N ALA A 72 -3.38 -8.00 6.91
CA ALA A 72 -4.07 -7.59 8.15
C ALA A 72 -3.14 -7.66 9.37
N ILE A 73 -2.33 -8.72 9.51
CA ILE A 73 -1.34 -8.84 10.58
C ILE A 73 -0.36 -7.67 10.57
N HIS A 74 0.08 -7.19 9.40
CA HIS A 74 0.93 -6.00 9.32
C HIS A 74 0.19 -4.74 9.78
N GLU A 75 -1.04 -4.52 9.29
CA GLU A 75 -1.85 -3.36 9.65
C GLU A 75 -2.16 -3.32 11.17
N ASP A 76 -2.52 -4.46 11.76
CA ASP A 76 -2.79 -4.62 13.20
C ASP A 76 -1.55 -4.35 14.07
N ASN A 77 -0.35 -4.52 13.52
CA ASN A 77 0.93 -4.21 14.18
C ASN A 77 1.45 -2.79 13.84
N GLY A 78 0.60 -1.95 13.24
CA GLY A 78 0.92 -0.57 12.89
C GLY A 78 1.99 -0.46 11.80
N CYS A 79 2.00 -1.41 10.86
CA CYS A 79 2.84 -1.40 9.66
C CYS A 79 1.92 -1.23 8.44
N PRO A 80 1.68 0.02 7.97
CA PRO A 80 0.76 0.27 6.86
C PRO A 80 1.12 -0.53 5.61
N ILE A 81 0.09 -1.13 4.99
CA ILE A 81 0.20 -1.87 3.73
C ILE A 81 -0.22 -0.97 2.56
N PHE A 82 0.60 -0.96 1.52
CA PHE A 82 0.22 -0.45 0.20
C PHE A 82 0.00 -1.67 -0.71
N ASN A 83 -1.25 -2.10 -0.89
CA ASN A 83 -1.56 -3.43 -1.41
C ASN A 83 -1.12 -3.58 -2.88
N PRO A 84 -0.07 -4.38 -3.19
CA PRO A 84 0.39 -4.56 -4.57
C PRO A 84 -0.44 -5.57 -5.36
N HIS A 85 -1.46 -6.17 -4.73
CA HIS A 85 -2.39 -7.15 -5.29
C HIS A 85 -3.76 -6.53 -5.60
N ARG A 86 -3.79 -5.21 -5.79
CA ARG A 86 -4.95 -4.45 -6.27
C ARG A 86 -4.53 -3.58 -7.45
N TYR A 87 -5.49 -3.29 -8.33
CA TYR A 87 -5.20 -2.60 -9.60
C TYR A 87 -5.76 -1.17 -9.65
N THR A 88 -6.54 -0.77 -8.64
CA THR A 88 -7.11 0.59 -8.52
C THR A 88 -6.24 1.45 -7.61
N LEU A 89 -6.34 2.77 -7.77
CA LEU A 89 -5.55 3.74 -7.02
C LEU A 89 -5.86 3.68 -5.52
N GLU A 90 -7.14 3.65 -5.18
CA GLU A 90 -7.63 3.73 -3.81
C GLU A 90 -7.34 2.43 -3.03
N GLU A 91 -7.54 1.27 -3.67
CA GLU A 91 -7.29 -0.03 -3.03
C GLU A 91 -5.78 -0.33 -2.88
N GLY A 92 -4.94 0.26 -3.73
CA GLY A 92 -3.49 0.16 -3.62
C GLY A 92 -2.90 0.96 -2.44
N GLY A 93 -3.68 1.84 -1.80
CA GLY A 93 -3.30 2.58 -0.59
C GLY A 93 -2.24 3.67 -0.81
N MET A 94 -1.70 3.85 -2.01
CA MET A 94 -0.70 4.90 -2.25
C MET A 94 -1.35 6.25 -2.54
N LYS A 95 -2.24 6.33 -3.54
CA LYS A 95 -2.77 7.60 -4.03
C LYS A 95 -4.16 7.85 -3.46
N GLN A 96 -4.28 8.80 -2.55
CA GLN A 96 -5.58 9.18 -2.00
C GLN A 96 -6.41 9.91 -3.05
N THR A 97 -7.68 9.49 -3.20
CA THR A 97 -8.68 10.24 -3.95
C THR A 97 -9.33 11.30 -3.04
N ASP A 98 -9.45 12.52 -3.55
CA ASP A 98 -10.23 13.60 -2.95
C ASP A 98 -11.02 14.39 -4.03
N GLU A 99 -11.81 15.37 -3.60
CA GLU A 99 -12.57 16.26 -4.49
C GLU A 99 -11.68 16.97 -5.53
N ILE A 100 -10.44 17.31 -5.17
CA ILE A 100 -9.51 18.03 -6.05
C ILE A 100 -9.03 17.08 -7.16
N GLN A 101 -8.69 15.84 -6.81
CA GLN A 101 -8.30 14.81 -7.77
C GLN A 101 -9.43 14.48 -8.76
N LEU A 102 -10.67 14.38 -8.28
CA LEU A 102 -11.84 14.17 -9.15
C LEU A 102 -12.07 15.35 -10.09
N ALA A 103 -12.03 16.58 -9.58
CA ALA A 103 -12.16 17.79 -10.39
C ALA A 103 -11.07 17.87 -11.47
N PHE A 104 -9.82 17.54 -11.12
CA PHE A 104 -8.72 17.51 -12.07
C PHE A 104 -8.88 16.43 -13.14
N LYS A 105 -9.40 15.24 -12.79
CA LYS A 105 -9.73 14.21 -13.78
C LYS A 105 -10.84 14.67 -14.74
N HIS A 106 -11.86 15.37 -14.25
CA HIS A 106 -12.89 15.96 -15.11
C HIS A 106 -12.31 17.01 -16.07
N GLU A 107 -11.35 17.83 -15.63
CA GLU A 107 -10.68 18.83 -16.46
C GLU A 107 -9.80 18.17 -17.54
N ALA A 108 -8.94 17.23 -17.14
CA ALA A 108 -7.93 16.64 -18.01
C ALA A 108 -8.45 15.51 -18.90
N ASP A 109 -9.48 14.79 -18.46
CA ASP A 109 -10.06 13.62 -19.11
C ASP A 109 -11.60 13.60 -19.00
N PRO A 110 -12.29 14.60 -19.59
CA PRO A 110 -13.74 14.74 -19.46
C PRO A 110 -14.54 13.56 -20.04
N LYS A 111 -13.92 12.76 -20.92
CA LYS A 111 -14.52 11.56 -21.53
C LYS A 111 -14.12 10.26 -20.82
N GLY A 112 -13.28 10.30 -19.80
CA GLY A 112 -12.86 9.11 -19.06
C GLY A 112 -12.02 8.11 -19.89
N LEU A 113 -11.28 8.57 -20.89
CA LEU A 113 -10.53 7.70 -21.81
C LEU A 113 -9.11 7.37 -21.31
N LEU A 114 -8.59 8.15 -20.35
CA LEU A 114 -7.27 7.92 -19.80
C LEU A 114 -7.34 6.85 -18.71
N ASN A 115 -7.00 5.62 -19.12
CA ASN A 115 -6.82 4.46 -18.24
C ASN A 115 -8.07 4.15 -17.38
N PRO A 116 -9.22 3.85 -18.01
CA PRO A 116 -10.50 3.61 -17.33
C PRO A 116 -10.41 2.43 -16.34
N GLY A 117 -11.28 2.45 -15.32
CA GLY A 117 -11.32 1.45 -14.26
C GLY A 117 -10.20 1.51 -13.21
N LYS A 118 -9.26 2.47 -13.30
CA LYS A 118 -8.18 2.61 -12.31
C LYS A 118 -8.52 3.49 -11.11
N MET A 119 -9.50 4.37 -11.23
CA MET A 119 -9.95 5.25 -10.16
C MET A 119 -11.37 4.85 -9.79
N VAL A 120 -11.56 4.22 -8.62
CA VAL A 120 -12.86 3.69 -8.21
C VAL A 120 -13.89 4.81 -8.08
N ALA A 121 -13.49 5.94 -7.48
CA ALA A 121 -14.39 7.07 -7.28
C ALA A 121 -14.86 7.75 -8.57
N TRP A 122 -14.15 7.53 -9.70
CA TRP A 122 -14.59 8.02 -11.01
C TRP A 122 -15.73 7.17 -11.57
N GLU A 123 -15.61 5.85 -11.44
CA GLU A 123 -16.60 4.89 -11.96
C GLU A 123 -17.81 4.75 -11.02
N ASN A 124 -17.60 4.95 -9.72
CA ASN A 124 -18.61 4.82 -8.68
C ASN A 124 -18.68 6.10 -7.82
N PRO A 125 -19.69 6.96 -8.04
CA PRO A 125 -19.85 8.20 -7.27
C PRO A 125 -20.23 7.97 -5.80
N ASP A 126 -20.72 6.78 -5.46
CA ASP A 126 -21.07 6.39 -4.08
C ASP A 126 -19.88 5.80 -3.31
N PHE A 127 -18.69 5.71 -3.92
CA PHE A 127 -17.51 5.20 -3.25
C PHE A 127 -17.05 6.14 -2.12
N ASP A 128 -16.93 5.60 -0.90
CA ASP A 128 -16.43 6.36 0.24
C ASP A 128 -14.90 6.47 0.23
N TRP A 129 -14.41 7.53 -0.41
CA TRP A 129 -12.99 7.88 -0.45
C TRP A 129 -12.52 8.66 0.80
N LYS A 130 -13.40 8.94 1.77
CA LYS A 130 -13.05 9.67 3.00
C LYS A 130 -12.50 8.76 4.11
N SER A 131 -12.17 7.51 3.78
CA SER A 131 -11.64 6.54 4.73
C SER A 131 -10.38 7.06 5.44
N ASN A 132 -10.27 6.77 6.74
CA ASN A 132 -9.17 7.19 7.61
C ASN A 132 -7.88 6.35 7.44
N LYS A 133 -7.67 5.78 6.24
CA LYS A 133 -6.49 4.95 5.95
C LYS A 133 -5.24 5.81 5.77
N VAL A 134 -4.08 5.24 6.09
CA VAL A 134 -2.79 5.86 5.80
C VAL A 134 -2.53 5.77 4.30
N PHE A 135 -2.38 6.92 3.63
CA PHE A 135 -2.01 7.00 2.23
C PHE A 135 -0.58 7.53 2.08
N LEU A 136 0.19 6.95 1.15
CA LEU A 136 1.56 7.39 0.87
C LEU A 136 1.61 8.79 0.22
N PHE A 137 0.64 9.07 -0.66
CA PHE A 137 0.44 10.34 -1.33
C PHE A 137 -0.89 10.93 -0.86
N PRO A 138 -0.89 11.71 0.23
CA PRO A 138 -2.10 12.33 0.73
C PRO A 138 -2.69 13.30 -0.29
N GLY A 139 -4.00 13.53 -0.18
CA GLY A 139 -4.73 14.51 -0.98
C GLY A 139 -4.21 15.93 -0.77
N LEU A 140 -4.54 16.82 -1.73
CA LEU A 140 -4.13 18.23 -1.65
C LEU A 140 -5.06 19.06 -0.76
N ARG A 141 -6.24 18.52 -0.41
CA ARG A 141 -7.15 19.18 0.52
C ARG A 141 -6.49 19.25 1.89
N ALA A 142 -6.12 20.47 2.30
CA ALA A 142 -5.65 20.70 3.66
C ALA A 142 -6.73 20.25 4.66
N ALA A 143 -6.32 19.58 5.73
CA ALA A 143 -7.20 19.32 6.86
C ALA A 143 -7.76 20.66 7.34
N THR A 144 -9.09 20.83 7.32
CA THR A 144 -9.76 21.92 8.02
C THR A 144 -9.37 21.80 9.49
N ARG A 145 -8.64 22.81 9.99
CA ARG A 145 -8.32 22.95 11.41
C ARG A 145 -9.58 23.08 12.25
#